data_AF-A0A0F8ZCV3-F1
#
_entry.id   AF-A0A0F8ZCV3-F1
#
_cell.length_a   1.000
_cell.length_b   1.000
_cell.length_c   1.000
_cell.angle_alpha   90.00
_cell.angle_beta   90.00
_cell.angle_gamma   90.00
#
_symmetry.space_group_name_H-M   'P 1'
#
loop_
_entity.id
_entity.type
_entity.pdbx_description
1 polymer ?
#
loop_
_entity_poly.entity_id
_entity_poly.type
_entity_poly.pdbx_seq_one_letter_code
_entity_poly.pdbx_strand_id
1 'polypeptide(L)'
;MAEIQDLTTVDASNIARFPEGQAPSTVNNGARALEGLVARWHRDLNASVTTAGTSTAFTYAANQTLSAYYDGLLLGVDFNAACGAAPTINVDSIGAKTLMWPDGTSLTTSDVIAGQKSLIVYDGTDFIVLTGKGVPAGVSEIQDQKYTYASSTGSVTNSYSVALSPAPSAYTEGMLVHAKATLVNDASANLAVNGLGAKLLTKAGGISLASSDLPAGDVFSAIYDGTNFQLVGSTIDVDVQTFNSDDTWTKPARAKSVHIIIVAGGASG
;
A
#
# COMPACT_ATOMS: atom_id res chain seq x y z
N MET A 1 -29.02 32.01 -1.45
CA MET A 1 -29.30 32.33 -0.03
C MET A 1 -28.04 32.04 0.75
N ALA A 2 -27.72 32.84 1.78
CA ALA A 2 -26.58 32.60 2.66
C ALA A 2 -26.63 31.18 3.24
N GLU A 3 -25.63 30.34 3.06
CA GLU A 3 -25.58 28.99 3.64
C GLU A 3 -25.01 29.04 5.06
N ILE A 4 -24.80 27.89 5.72
CA ILE A 4 -24.43 27.87 7.15
C ILE A 4 -23.10 28.57 7.43
N GLN A 5 -22.16 28.51 6.48
CA GLN A 5 -20.85 29.16 6.54
C GLN A 5 -20.90 30.68 6.43
N ASP A 6 -22.00 31.23 5.90
CA ASP A 6 -22.19 32.67 5.76
C ASP A 6 -22.80 33.29 7.04
N LEU A 7 -23.20 32.46 8.00
CA LEU A 7 -23.68 32.92 9.30
C LEU A 7 -22.50 33.39 10.16
N THR A 8 -22.77 34.39 10.97
CA THR A 8 -21.79 34.94 11.90
C THR A 8 -21.92 34.31 13.29
N THR A 9 -20.84 34.31 14.05
CA THR A 9 -20.83 33.89 15.47
C THR A 9 -21.46 34.92 16.41
N VAL A 10 -21.84 36.08 15.90
CA VAL A 10 -22.51 37.14 16.65
C VAL A 10 -24.00 37.05 16.37
N ASP A 11 -24.76 36.53 17.33
CA ASP A 11 -26.20 36.24 17.16
C ASP A 11 -26.98 37.41 16.56
N ALA A 12 -26.75 38.63 17.08
CA ALA A 12 -27.42 39.86 16.65
C ALA A 12 -27.12 40.27 15.19
N SER A 13 -26.09 39.72 14.56
CA SER A 13 -25.73 40.03 13.17
C SER A 13 -26.48 39.14 12.16
N ASN A 14 -27.13 38.06 12.61
CA ASN A 14 -27.82 37.10 11.74
C ASN A 14 -29.27 37.50 11.41
N ILE A 15 -29.48 38.74 10.92
CA ILE A 15 -30.82 39.33 10.73
C ILE A 15 -31.50 39.02 9.39
N ALA A 16 -30.79 38.41 8.44
CA ALA A 16 -31.29 38.24 7.07
C ALA A 16 -32.53 37.33 6.96
N ARG A 17 -32.61 36.29 7.81
CA ARG A 17 -33.76 35.35 7.85
C ARG A 17 -34.79 35.71 8.89
N PHE A 18 -34.33 36.27 10.01
CA PHE A 18 -35.17 36.65 11.13
C PHE A 18 -34.85 38.10 11.54
N PRO A 19 -35.35 39.09 10.79
CA PRO A 19 -35.14 40.48 11.15
C PRO A 19 -35.88 40.84 12.44
N GLU A 20 -35.28 41.73 13.24
CA GLU A 20 -35.89 42.22 14.47
C GLU A 20 -37.20 42.97 14.18
N GLY A 21 -38.22 42.73 14.99
CA GLY A 21 -39.55 43.32 14.82
C GLY A 21 -40.33 42.80 13.60
N GLN A 22 -39.94 41.66 13.01
CA GLN A 22 -40.70 41.07 11.90
C GLN A 22 -42.15 40.73 12.28
N ALA A 23 -43.05 40.82 11.30
CA ALA A 23 -44.44 40.44 11.51
C ALA A 23 -44.54 38.95 11.88
N PRO A 24 -45.36 38.56 12.88
CA PRO A 24 -45.48 37.15 13.28
C PRO A 24 -45.85 36.19 12.12
N SER A 25 -46.54 36.69 11.10
CA SER A 25 -46.92 35.92 9.91
C SER A 25 -45.75 35.55 8.99
N THR A 26 -44.60 36.25 9.07
CA THR A 26 -43.43 36.00 8.20
C THR A 26 -42.41 35.05 8.82
N VAL A 27 -42.50 34.81 10.13
CA VAL A 27 -41.58 33.93 10.88
C VAL A 27 -41.53 32.52 10.29
N ASN A 28 -42.66 32.02 9.78
CA ASN A 28 -42.74 30.71 9.14
C ASN A 28 -41.82 30.56 7.90
N ASN A 29 -41.60 31.63 7.14
CA ASN A 29 -40.71 31.62 5.98
C ASN A 29 -39.24 31.53 6.42
N GLY A 30 -38.87 32.29 7.45
CA GLY A 30 -37.54 32.23 8.05
C GLY A 30 -37.25 30.84 8.62
N ALA A 31 -38.20 30.25 9.35
CA ALA A 31 -38.09 28.91 9.93
C ALA A 31 -37.89 27.84 8.84
N ARG A 32 -38.72 27.81 7.80
CA ARG A 32 -38.54 26.89 6.67
C ARG A 32 -37.20 27.06 5.95
N ALA A 33 -36.73 28.30 5.81
CA ALA A 33 -35.43 28.57 5.20
C ALA A 33 -34.25 28.09 6.08
N LEU A 34 -34.37 28.16 7.40
CA LEU A 34 -33.40 27.62 8.35
C LEU A 34 -33.38 26.09 8.32
N GLU A 35 -34.53 25.44 8.36
CA GLU A 35 -34.66 23.97 8.23
C GLU A 35 -33.99 23.48 6.94
N GLY A 36 -34.24 24.17 5.82
CA GLY A 36 -33.60 23.85 4.55
C GLY A 36 -32.07 24.01 4.57
N LEU A 37 -31.54 25.06 5.22
CA LEU A 37 -30.09 25.28 5.37
C LEU A 37 -29.44 24.15 6.18
N VAL A 38 -30.03 23.79 7.32
CA VAL A 38 -29.51 22.69 8.16
C VAL A 38 -29.57 21.36 7.43
N ALA A 39 -30.66 21.09 6.70
CA ALA A 39 -30.81 19.86 5.93
C ALA A 39 -29.77 19.73 4.81
N ARG A 40 -29.47 20.81 4.08
CA ARG A 40 -28.42 20.82 3.05
C ARG A 40 -27.04 20.59 3.68
N TRP A 41 -26.71 21.30 4.75
CA TRP A 41 -25.44 21.12 5.47
C TRP A 41 -25.25 19.68 5.96
N HIS A 42 -26.27 19.10 6.60
CA HIS A 42 -26.21 17.71 7.04
C HIS A 42 -26.02 16.73 5.88
N ARG A 43 -26.71 16.92 4.74
CA ARG A 43 -26.57 16.06 3.56
C ARG A 43 -25.21 16.18 2.88
N ASP A 44 -24.57 17.33 2.99
CA ASP A 44 -23.20 17.50 2.50
C ASP A 44 -22.16 16.87 3.42
N LEU A 45 -22.47 16.60 4.68
CA LEU A 45 -21.51 16.00 5.63
C LEU A 45 -21.71 14.50 5.84
N ASN A 46 -22.91 13.97 5.61
CA ASN A 46 -23.25 12.59 5.95
C ASN A 46 -22.78 11.53 4.94
N ALA A 47 -21.95 11.91 3.95
CA ALA A 47 -21.44 11.03 2.89
C ALA A 47 -22.56 10.28 2.12
N SER A 48 -23.72 10.93 1.96
CA SER A 48 -24.83 10.40 1.15
C SER A 48 -24.75 10.78 -0.33
N VAL A 49 -23.91 11.75 -0.69
CA VAL A 49 -23.70 12.18 -2.06
C VAL A 49 -22.60 11.34 -2.70
N THR A 50 -22.97 10.59 -3.73
CA THR A 50 -22.02 9.86 -4.57
C THR A 50 -21.39 10.81 -5.58
N THR A 51 -20.06 10.78 -5.69
CA THR A 51 -19.33 11.56 -6.70
C THR A 51 -19.73 11.11 -8.11
N ALA A 52 -19.40 11.90 -9.12
CA ALA A 52 -19.44 11.50 -10.52
C ALA A 52 -18.07 11.74 -11.17
N GLY A 53 -17.98 11.61 -12.50
CA GLY A 53 -16.74 11.81 -13.24
C GLY A 53 -15.93 10.54 -13.44
N THR A 54 -14.60 10.69 -13.58
CA THR A 54 -13.67 9.61 -13.92
C THR A 54 -12.71 9.31 -12.77
N SER A 55 -11.87 8.27 -12.92
CA SER A 55 -10.90 7.87 -11.90
C SER A 55 -9.87 8.96 -11.54
N THR A 56 -9.62 9.94 -12.42
CA THR A 56 -8.67 11.04 -12.16
C THR A 56 -9.32 12.42 -12.06
N ALA A 57 -10.63 12.51 -12.31
CA ALA A 57 -11.38 13.76 -12.26
C ALA A 57 -12.79 13.49 -11.71
N PHE A 58 -12.90 13.49 -10.38
CA PHE A 58 -14.17 13.38 -9.69
C PHE A 58 -14.93 14.71 -9.75
N THR A 59 -16.25 14.61 -9.74
CA THR A 59 -17.14 15.76 -9.55
C THR A 59 -18.04 15.51 -8.36
N TYR A 60 -18.37 16.57 -7.62
CA TYR A 60 -19.26 16.52 -6.47
C TYR A 60 -20.31 17.62 -6.63
N ALA A 61 -21.58 17.23 -6.57
CA ALA A 61 -22.70 18.17 -6.58
C ALA A 61 -23.12 18.41 -5.14
N ALA A 62 -22.74 19.54 -4.57
CA ALA A 62 -23.13 19.87 -3.20
C ALA A 62 -24.63 20.17 -3.14
N ASN A 63 -25.22 19.89 -1.99
CA ASN A 63 -26.59 20.27 -1.70
C ASN A 63 -26.65 21.79 -1.47
N GLN A 64 -25.68 22.33 -0.72
CA GLN A 64 -25.49 23.77 -0.52
C GLN A 64 -25.10 24.49 -1.81
N THR A 65 -25.46 25.76 -1.93
CA THR A 65 -24.92 26.62 -3.01
C THR A 65 -23.58 27.21 -2.60
N LEU A 66 -22.49 26.75 -3.21
CA LEU A 66 -21.14 27.27 -2.98
C LEU A 66 -20.72 28.23 -4.11
N SER A 67 -20.16 29.39 -3.77
CA SER A 67 -19.62 30.37 -4.73
C SER A 67 -18.09 30.37 -4.83
N ALA A 68 -17.42 29.87 -3.81
CA ALA A 68 -15.97 29.70 -3.73
C ALA A 68 -15.65 28.65 -2.66
N TYR A 69 -14.44 28.08 -2.72
CA TYR A 69 -13.91 27.28 -1.62
C TYR A 69 -13.38 28.20 -0.52
N TYR A 70 -13.55 27.75 0.71
CA TYR A 70 -13.01 28.39 1.90
C TYR A 70 -12.28 27.34 2.74
N ASP A 71 -11.22 27.76 3.42
CA ASP A 71 -10.46 26.89 4.31
C ASP A 71 -11.39 26.28 5.38
N GLY A 72 -11.31 24.96 5.57
CA GLY A 72 -12.20 24.21 6.43
C GLY A 72 -13.53 23.77 5.79
N LEU A 73 -13.76 23.98 4.49
CA LEU A 73 -14.92 23.40 3.80
C LEU A 73 -14.85 21.87 3.89
N LEU A 74 -15.74 21.30 4.72
CA LEU A 74 -15.85 19.87 4.96
C LEU A 74 -17.00 19.29 4.12
N LEU A 75 -16.73 18.20 3.42
CA LEU A 75 -17.71 17.47 2.61
C LEU A 75 -17.58 15.97 2.88
N GLY A 76 -18.71 15.28 3.02
CA GLY A 76 -18.82 13.82 3.03
C GLY A 76 -19.07 13.31 1.63
N VAL A 77 -18.16 12.49 1.13
CA VAL A 77 -18.19 11.94 -0.22
C VAL A 77 -18.35 10.43 -0.20
N ASP A 78 -19.07 9.89 -1.18
CA ASP A 78 -19.07 8.48 -1.54
C ASP A 78 -18.46 8.34 -2.94
N PHE A 79 -17.25 7.76 -3.04
CA PHE A 79 -16.53 7.70 -4.30
C PHE A 79 -17.21 6.74 -5.30
N ASN A 80 -17.52 7.20 -6.51
CA ASN A 80 -18.16 6.36 -7.53
C ASN A 80 -17.24 5.37 -8.24
N ALA A 81 -15.92 5.56 -8.13
CA ALA A 81 -14.92 4.75 -8.81
C ALA A 81 -13.64 4.69 -7.99
N ALA A 82 -12.81 3.67 -8.25
CA ALA A 82 -11.44 3.68 -7.75
C ALA A 82 -10.65 4.82 -8.40
N CYS A 83 -9.82 5.51 -7.62
CA CYS A 83 -9.03 6.61 -8.15
C CYS A 83 -7.86 6.12 -9.01
N GLY A 84 -7.43 6.95 -9.96
CA GLY A 84 -6.14 6.85 -10.64
C GLY A 84 -5.07 7.64 -9.90
N ALA A 85 -3.91 7.86 -10.53
CA ALA A 85 -2.85 8.69 -9.97
C ALA A 85 -3.23 10.19 -10.01
N ALA A 86 -2.91 10.91 -8.93
CA ALA A 86 -3.16 12.34 -8.76
C ALA A 86 -4.61 12.76 -9.11
N PRO A 87 -5.63 12.14 -8.48
CA PRO A 87 -7.01 12.46 -8.77
C PRO A 87 -7.36 13.87 -8.29
N THR A 88 -8.27 14.51 -9.00
CA THR A 88 -8.85 15.80 -8.63
C THR A 88 -10.32 15.64 -8.28
N ILE A 89 -10.87 16.60 -7.53
CA ILE A 89 -12.30 16.76 -7.32
C ILE A 89 -12.72 18.19 -7.67
N ASN A 90 -13.84 18.32 -8.38
CA ASN A 90 -14.47 19.61 -8.66
C ASN A 90 -15.86 19.64 -8.03
N VAL A 91 -16.05 20.55 -7.06
CA VAL A 91 -17.31 20.76 -6.36
C VAL A 91 -18.07 21.87 -7.07
N ASP A 92 -19.28 21.58 -7.53
CA ASP A 92 -20.20 22.52 -8.20
C ASP A 92 -19.59 23.32 -9.38
N SER A 93 -18.58 22.76 -10.05
CA SER A 93 -17.85 23.42 -11.14
C SER A 93 -17.11 24.71 -10.74
N ILE A 94 -16.86 24.94 -9.44
CA ILE A 94 -16.12 26.10 -8.93
C ILE A 94 -14.66 26.06 -9.36
N GLY A 95 -14.07 24.86 -9.42
CA GLY A 95 -12.70 24.63 -9.85
C GLY A 95 -12.18 23.28 -9.38
N ALA A 96 -11.49 22.54 -10.25
CA ALA A 96 -10.90 21.26 -9.87
C ALA A 96 -9.69 21.48 -8.96
N LYS A 97 -9.63 20.74 -7.86
CA LYS A 97 -8.55 20.75 -6.88
C LYS A 97 -8.02 19.35 -6.66
N THR A 98 -6.75 19.20 -6.29
CA THR A 98 -6.19 17.86 -6.12
C THR A 98 -6.70 17.24 -4.83
N LEU A 99 -6.82 15.92 -4.82
CA LEU A 99 -7.03 15.15 -3.61
C LEU A 99 -5.68 14.75 -3.05
N MET A 100 -5.48 15.03 -1.76
CA MET A 100 -4.23 14.78 -1.04
C MET A 100 -4.47 14.02 0.25
N TRP A 101 -3.44 13.31 0.68
CA TRP A 101 -3.37 12.71 1.99
C TRP A 101 -2.93 13.75 3.04
N PRO A 102 -3.27 13.56 4.33
CA PRO A 102 -2.83 14.45 5.41
C PRO A 102 -1.29 14.56 5.54
N ASP A 103 -0.53 13.63 4.96
CA ASP A 103 0.94 13.65 4.93
C ASP A 103 1.52 14.54 3.81
N GLY A 104 0.67 15.22 3.02
CA GLY A 104 1.09 16.07 1.92
C GLY A 104 1.39 15.33 0.62
N THR A 105 1.14 14.03 0.55
CA THR A 105 1.30 13.26 -0.70
C THR A 105 -0.01 13.20 -1.48
N SER A 106 0.08 13.15 -2.81
CA SER A 106 -1.10 12.96 -3.67
C SER A 106 -1.56 11.51 -3.65
N LEU A 107 -2.87 11.29 -3.84
CA LEU A 107 -3.44 9.96 -3.98
C LEU A 107 -2.85 9.24 -5.20
N THR A 108 -2.60 7.95 -5.04
CA THR A 108 -2.14 7.03 -6.09
C THR A 108 -3.27 6.11 -6.56
N THR A 109 -3.02 5.29 -7.58
CA THR A 109 -4.05 4.42 -8.14
C THR A 109 -4.63 3.48 -7.08
N SER A 110 -5.96 3.44 -6.98
CA SER A 110 -6.74 2.60 -6.04
C SER A 110 -6.58 2.94 -4.56
N ASP A 111 -6.02 4.10 -4.22
CA ASP A 111 -5.96 4.63 -2.86
C ASP A 111 -7.35 4.87 -2.23
N VAL A 112 -8.32 5.24 -3.07
CA VAL A 112 -9.76 5.17 -2.75
C VAL A 112 -10.46 4.25 -3.74
N ILE A 113 -11.49 3.55 -3.30
CA ILE A 113 -12.27 2.59 -4.10
C ILE A 113 -13.73 3.02 -4.27
N ALA A 114 -14.42 2.43 -5.25
CA ALA A 114 -15.84 2.67 -5.46
C ALA A 114 -16.66 2.25 -4.21
N GLY A 115 -17.61 3.08 -3.81
CA GLY A 115 -18.42 2.90 -2.60
C GLY A 115 -17.72 3.32 -1.30
N GLN A 116 -16.46 3.76 -1.35
CA GLN A 116 -15.77 4.23 -0.16
C GLN A 116 -16.32 5.58 0.27
N LYS A 117 -16.86 5.61 1.49
CA LYS A 117 -17.29 6.84 2.14
C LYS A 117 -16.10 7.49 2.86
N SER A 118 -15.91 8.79 2.67
CA SER A 118 -14.87 9.57 3.34
C SER A 118 -15.36 10.98 3.61
N LEU A 119 -14.75 11.63 4.60
CA LEU A 119 -14.75 13.08 4.69
C LEU A 119 -13.58 13.64 3.87
N ILE A 120 -13.78 14.80 3.25
CA ILE A 120 -12.73 15.61 2.64
C ILE A 120 -12.81 17.04 3.18
N VAL A 121 -11.67 17.68 3.39
CA VAL A 121 -11.60 19.07 3.86
C VAL A 121 -10.73 19.91 2.93
N TYR A 122 -11.20 21.09 2.52
CA TYR A 122 -10.37 22.03 1.78
C TYR A 122 -9.42 22.76 2.73
N ASP A 123 -8.13 22.78 2.44
CA ASP A 123 -7.08 23.39 3.29
C ASP A 123 -6.61 24.78 2.81
N GLY A 124 -7.35 25.38 1.88
CA GLY A 124 -6.95 26.62 1.20
C GLY A 124 -6.27 26.39 -0.16
N THR A 125 -5.72 25.21 -0.42
CA THR A 125 -5.06 24.85 -1.69
C THR A 125 -5.73 23.66 -2.36
N ASP A 126 -5.89 22.55 -1.63
CA ASP A 126 -6.31 21.24 -2.09
C ASP A 126 -7.35 20.62 -1.13
N PHE A 127 -7.96 19.50 -1.55
CA PHE A 127 -8.86 18.73 -0.68
C PHE A 127 -8.10 17.59 -0.01
N ILE A 128 -8.04 17.61 1.32
CA ILE A 128 -7.43 16.56 2.13
C ILE A 128 -8.45 15.46 2.40
N VAL A 129 -8.10 14.23 2.06
CA VAL A 129 -8.95 13.05 2.30
C VAL A 129 -8.73 12.54 3.72
N LEU A 130 -9.77 12.61 4.55
CA LEU A 130 -9.75 12.23 5.96
C LEU A 130 -10.13 10.75 6.15
N THR A 131 -9.40 9.87 5.44
CA THR A 131 -9.48 8.40 5.60
C THR A 131 -8.09 7.81 5.75
N GLY A 132 -8.00 6.48 5.92
CA GLY A 132 -6.72 5.78 5.93
C GLY A 132 -6.09 5.74 4.53
N LYS A 133 -4.79 6.02 4.44
CA LYS A 133 -4.02 5.90 3.21
C LYS A 133 -3.86 4.43 2.83
N GLY A 134 -4.47 4.04 1.71
CA GLY A 134 -4.52 2.66 1.23
C GLY A 134 -5.54 1.78 1.97
N VAL A 135 -5.76 0.57 1.45
CA VAL A 135 -6.64 -0.42 2.10
C VAL A 135 -5.91 -0.98 3.32
N PRO A 136 -6.46 -0.86 4.55
CA PRO A 136 -5.89 -1.50 5.73
C PRO A 136 -5.80 -3.01 5.50
N ALA A 137 -4.66 -3.62 5.82
CA ALA A 137 -4.53 -5.07 5.76
C ALA A 137 -5.61 -5.72 6.65
N GLY A 138 -6.45 -6.56 6.06
CA GLY A 138 -7.42 -7.32 6.83
C GLY A 138 -6.70 -8.26 7.81
N VAL A 139 -7.34 -8.59 8.94
CA VAL A 139 -6.76 -9.51 9.94
C VAL A 139 -6.35 -10.84 9.29
N SER A 140 -7.16 -11.37 8.36
CA SER A 140 -6.82 -12.57 7.58
C SER A 140 -5.58 -12.34 6.72
N GLU A 141 -5.45 -11.19 6.05
CA GLU A 141 -4.31 -10.91 5.18
C GLU A 141 -2.99 -10.84 5.95
N ILE A 142 -3.04 -10.32 7.18
CA ILE A 142 -1.90 -10.31 8.11
C ILE A 142 -1.58 -11.73 8.58
N GLN A 143 -2.59 -12.49 9.00
CA GLN A 143 -2.42 -13.87 9.49
C GLN A 143 -1.92 -14.82 8.40
N ASP A 144 -2.38 -14.64 7.17
CA ASP A 144 -1.98 -15.41 5.99
C ASP A 144 -0.65 -14.92 5.39
N GLN A 145 -0.05 -13.86 5.95
CA GLN A 145 1.17 -13.21 5.45
C GLN A 145 1.11 -12.85 3.97
N LYS A 146 -0.06 -12.43 3.48
CA LYS A 146 -0.33 -12.20 2.04
C LYS A 146 0.63 -11.21 1.38
N TYR A 147 1.23 -10.32 2.17
CA TYR A 147 2.10 -9.25 1.70
C TYR A 147 3.55 -9.73 1.52
N THR A 148 3.91 -10.87 2.09
CA THR A 148 5.28 -11.40 2.11
C THR A 148 5.37 -12.87 1.65
N TYR A 149 4.27 -13.62 1.64
CA TYR A 149 4.25 -15.04 1.25
C TYR A 149 3.49 -15.29 -0.06
N ALA A 150 4.09 -16.08 -0.95
CA ALA A 150 3.40 -16.67 -2.10
C ALA A 150 4.05 -18.00 -2.51
N SER A 151 3.26 -18.91 -3.08
CA SER A 151 3.85 -20.07 -3.78
C SER A 151 4.58 -19.58 -5.01
N SER A 152 5.80 -20.06 -5.24
CA SER A 152 6.48 -19.77 -6.50
C SER A 152 5.72 -20.40 -7.67
N THR A 153 5.89 -19.82 -8.84
CA THR A 153 5.47 -20.34 -10.13
C THR A 153 6.70 -20.30 -11.03
N GLY A 154 6.88 -21.32 -11.86
CA GLY A 154 8.05 -21.42 -12.70
C GLY A 154 7.98 -22.70 -13.53
N SER A 155 8.17 -22.56 -14.83
CA SER A 155 8.19 -23.70 -15.77
C SER A 155 9.61 -24.03 -16.25
N VAL A 156 10.59 -23.26 -15.80
CA VAL A 156 12.01 -23.40 -16.13
C VAL A 156 12.75 -23.66 -14.84
N THR A 157 13.68 -24.61 -14.84
CA THR A 157 14.53 -24.95 -13.70
C THR A 157 15.17 -23.68 -13.12
N ASN A 158 15.28 -23.60 -11.80
CA ASN A 158 15.95 -22.50 -11.08
C ASN A 158 15.29 -21.12 -11.16
N SER A 159 14.13 -20.98 -11.81
CA SER A 159 13.42 -19.71 -11.89
C SER A 159 12.16 -19.72 -11.03
N TYR A 160 12.21 -18.98 -9.93
CA TYR A 160 11.10 -18.82 -9.01
C TYR A 160 10.43 -17.47 -9.26
N SER A 161 9.17 -17.47 -9.72
CA SER A 161 8.35 -16.27 -9.86
C SER A 161 7.26 -16.25 -8.80
N VAL A 162 7.19 -15.19 -7.99
CA VAL A 162 6.20 -15.02 -6.92
C VAL A 162 5.33 -13.80 -7.17
N ALA A 163 4.05 -13.88 -6.83
CA ALA A 163 3.10 -12.79 -6.96
C ALA A 163 2.55 -12.41 -5.59
N LEU A 164 3.09 -11.35 -5.01
CA LEU A 164 2.62 -10.76 -3.76
C LEU A 164 1.46 -9.78 -4.03
N SER A 165 0.62 -9.59 -3.03
CA SER A 165 -0.51 -8.66 -3.08
C SER A 165 -0.60 -7.89 -1.75
N PRO A 166 -0.47 -6.56 -1.74
CA PRO A 166 -0.22 -5.67 -2.88
C PRO A 166 1.12 -5.94 -3.61
N ALA A 167 1.15 -5.65 -4.91
CA ALA A 167 2.36 -5.83 -5.71
C ALA A 167 3.39 -4.74 -5.37
N PRO A 168 4.62 -5.09 -4.98
CA PRO A 168 5.69 -4.11 -4.81
C PRO A 168 6.03 -3.46 -6.15
N SER A 169 6.39 -2.18 -6.13
CA SER A 169 6.79 -1.41 -7.33
C SER A 169 8.29 -1.47 -7.64
N ALA A 170 9.12 -1.86 -6.67
CA ALA A 170 10.55 -2.05 -6.81
C ALA A 170 11.08 -2.93 -5.66
N TYR A 171 12.27 -3.52 -5.85
CA TYR A 171 13.01 -4.11 -4.74
C TYR A 171 13.65 -3.02 -3.89
N THR A 172 13.43 -3.08 -2.59
CA THR A 172 14.09 -2.22 -1.59
C THR A 172 14.97 -3.08 -0.70
N GLU A 173 16.18 -2.62 -0.37
CA GLU A 173 17.07 -3.34 0.55
C GLU A 173 16.35 -3.65 1.87
N GLY A 174 16.49 -4.87 2.36
CA GLY A 174 15.77 -5.39 3.52
C GLY A 174 14.40 -6.01 3.22
N MET A 175 13.90 -5.95 1.98
CA MET A 175 12.65 -6.60 1.59
C MET A 175 12.73 -8.13 1.79
N LEU A 176 11.83 -8.66 2.63
CA LEU A 176 11.70 -10.09 2.89
C LEU A 176 10.59 -10.71 2.03
N VAL A 177 10.90 -11.87 1.45
CA VAL A 177 9.96 -12.69 0.70
C VAL A 177 10.02 -14.12 1.23
N HIS A 178 8.85 -14.66 1.56
CA HIS A 178 8.65 -16.07 1.87
C HIS A 178 8.04 -16.75 0.66
N ALA A 179 8.58 -17.90 0.28
CA ALA A 179 8.03 -18.62 -0.86
C ALA A 179 8.15 -20.13 -0.70
N LYS A 180 7.16 -20.84 -1.24
CA LYS A 180 7.26 -22.28 -1.45
C LYS A 180 7.93 -22.54 -2.79
N ALA A 181 9.09 -23.19 -2.79
CA ALA A 181 9.80 -23.61 -3.98
C ALA A 181 8.99 -24.69 -4.72
N THR A 182 8.61 -24.45 -5.97
CA THR A 182 7.88 -25.46 -6.78
C THR A 182 8.80 -26.40 -7.55
N LEU A 183 10.07 -26.03 -7.69
CA LEU A 183 11.10 -26.75 -8.43
C LEU A 183 12.35 -26.88 -7.56
N VAL A 184 13.17 -27.90 -7.84
CA VAL A 184 14.52 -28.03 -7.28
C VAL A 184 15.43 -27.00 -7.94
N ASN A 185 16.36 -26.43 -7.17
CA ASN A 185 17.33 -25.44 -7.66
C ASN A 185 18.71 -26.04 -8.00
N ASP A 186 19.55 -25.22 -8.64
CA ASP A 186 21.01 -25.29 -8.75
C ASP A 186 21.66 -23.91 -8.52
N ALA A 187 22.90 -23.73 -8.97
CA ALA A 187 23.68 -22.49 -8.81
C ALA A 187 23.16 -21.27 -9.57
N SER A 188 22.22 -21.45 -10.51
CA SER A 188 21.58 -20.38 -11.28
C SER A 188 20.22 -19.94 -10.70
N ALA A 189 19.89 -20.38 -9.48
CA ALA A 189 18.66 -20.02 -8.77
C ALA A 189 18.41 -18.52 -8.77
N ASN A 190 17.21 -18.12 -9.18
CA ASN A 190 16.78 -16.72 -9.18
C ASN A 190 15.33 -16.57 -8.72
N LEU A 191 15.02 -15.41 -8.14
CA LEU A 191 13.71 -15.01 -7.68
C LEU A 191 13.25 -13.74 -8.42
N ALA A 192 12.05 -13.78 -8.98
CA ALA A 192 11.35 -12.64 -9.56
C ALA A 192 10.04 -12.40 -8.79
N VAL A 193 9.85 -11.20 -8.25
CA VAL A 193 8.63 -10.80 -7.55
C VAL A 193 7.81 -9.89 -8.44
N ASN A 194 6.55 -10.23 -8.70
CA ASN A 194 5.58 -9.41 -9.43
C ASN A 194 6.10 -8.84 -10.78
N GLY A 195 7.03 -9.54 -11.44
CA GLY A 195 7.61 -9.10 -12.71
C GLY A 195 8.67 -8.00 -12.63
N LEU A 196 9.15 -7.62 -11.43
CA LEU A 196 10.18 -6.57 -11.21
C LEU A 196 11.59 -6.92 -11.72
N GLY A 197 11.74 -8.05 -12.43
CA GLY A 197 13.01 -8.60 -12.89
C GLY A 197 13.58 -9.66 -11.94
N ALA A 198 14.24 -10.67 -12.50
CA ALA A 198 14.83 -11.76 -11.73
C ALA A 198 16.14 -11.31 -11.07
N LYS A 199 16.33 -11.71 -9.81
CA LYS A 199 17.56 -11.51 -9.03
C LYS A 199 18.08 -12.86 -8.57
N LEU A 200 19.40 -13.02 -8.48
CA LEU A 200 19.97 -14.30 -8.03
C LEU A 200 19.57 -14.58 -6.58
N LEU A 201 19.32 -15.86 -6.29
CA LEU A 201 19.27 -16.36 -4.93
C LEU A 201 20.69 -16.75 -4.52
N THR A 202 21.06 -16.39 -3.30
CA THR A 202 22.37 -16.68 -2.72
C THR A 202 22.22 -17.15 -1.28
N LYS A 203 23.19 -17.90 -0.78
CA LYS A 203 23.35 -18.16 0.65
C LYS A 203 23.97 -16.96 1.36
N ALA A 204 24.07 -17.05 2.68
CA ALA A 204 24.78 -16.08 3.51
C ALA A 204 26.14 -15.70 2.93
N GLY A 205 26.35 -14.40 2.73
CA GLY A 205 27.57 -13.85 2.15
C GLY A 205 27.64 -13.82 0.63
N GLY A 206 26.55 -14.07 -0.10
CA GLY A 206 26.51 -13.94 -1.57
C GLY A 206 27.05 -15.18 -2.30
N ILE A 207 27.09 -16.32 -1.62
CA ILE A 207 27.51 -17.60 -2.20
C ILE A 207 26.38 -18.14 -3.06
N SER A 208 26.66 -18.60 -4.28
CA SER A 208 25.66 -19.27 -5.12
C SER A 208 25.10 -20.51 -4.42
N LEU A 209 23.84 -20.85 -4.67
CA LEU A 209 23.29 -22.10 -4.18
C LEU A 209 23.99 -23.29 -4.88
N ALA A 210 24.03 -24.43 -4.22
CA ALA A 210 24.30 -25.74 -4.78
C ALA A 210 23.00 -26.39 -5.27
N SER A 211 23.15 -27.48 -6.01
CA SER A 211 22.02 -28.32 -6.44
C SER A 211 21.23 -28.81 -5.22
N SER A 212 19.91 -28.65 -5.27
CA SER A 212 18.97 -29.13 -4.25
C SER A 212 19.04 -28.47 -2.87
N ASP A 213 19.64 -27.28 -2.74
CA ASP A 213 19.51 -26.47 -1.52
C ASP A 213 18.08 -26.00 -1.21
N LEU A 214 17.25 -25.91 -2.24
CA LEU A 214 15.83 -25.61 -2.22
C LEU A 214 15.10 -26.76 -2.93
N PRO A 215 14.82 -27.86 -2.23
CA PRO A 215 14.03 -28.95 -2.79
C PRO A 215 12.62 -28.48 -3.19
N ALA A 216 12.04 -29.13 -4.20
CA ALA A 216 10.65 -28.86 -4.57
C ALA A 216 9.72 -29.18 -3.39
N GLY A 217 8.85 -28.23 -3.06
CA GLY A 217 7.90 -28.28 -1.97
C GLY A 217 8.37 -27.57 -0.69
N ASP A 218 9.65 -27.22 -0.59
CA ASP A 218 10.19 -26.57 0.62
C ASP A 218 9.83 -25.08 0.67
N VAL A 219 9.80 -24.52 1.89
CA VAL A 219 9.52 -23.09 2.11
C VAL A 219 10.80 -22.38 2.50
N PHE A 220 11.14 -21.34 1.75
CA PHE A 220 12.32 -20.52 2.01
C PHE A 220 11.95 -19.07 2.31
N SER A 221 12.86 -18.39 2.99
CA SER A 221 12.80 -16.95 3.25
C SER A 221 14.03 -16.31 2.61
N ALA A 222 13.83 -15.24 1.84
CA ALA A 222 14.91 -14.53 1.19
C ALA A 222 14.80 -13.02 1.44
N ILE A 223 15.91 -12.38 1.75
CA ILE A 223 16.01 -10.93 1.97
C ILE A 223 16.78 -10.28 0.83
N TYR A 224 16.26 -9.17 0.28
CA TYR A 224 16.97 -8.41 -0.75
C TYR A 224 18.10 -7.59 -0.13
N ASP A 225 19.33 -7.78 -0.58
CA ASP A 225 20.54 -7.13 -0.04
C ASP A 225 20.96 -5.86 -0.81
N GLY A 226 20.10 -5.37 -1.71
CA GLY A 226 20.41 -4.27 -2.62
C GLY A 226 20.87 -4.71 -4.00
N THR A 227 21.36 -5.96 -4.15
CA THR A 227 21.79 -6.54 -5.43
C THR A 227 21.06 -7.85 -5.76
N ASN A 228 21.05 -8.80 -4.82
CA ASN A 228 20.53 -10.15 -4.95
C ASN A 228 19.60 -10.49 -3.76
N PHE A 229 18.92 -11.62 -3.83
CA PHE A 229 18.20 -12.19 -2.69
C PHE A 229 19.10 -13.16 -1.94
N GLN A 230 19.20 -12.98 -0.62
CA GLN A 230 19.95 -13.87 0.26
C GLN A 230 19.00 -14.73 1.09
N LEU A 231 19.19 -16.05 1.08
CA LEU A 231 18.42 -16.98 1.90
C LEU A 231 18.70 -16.76 3.39
N VAL A 232 17.64 -16.49 4.15
CA VAL A 232 17.67 -16.36 5.61
C VAL A 232 17.75 -17.75 6.23
N GLY A 233 18.65 -17.92 7.20
CA GLY A 233 18.90 -19.22 7.84
C GLY A 233 19.74 -20.19 7.02
N SER A 234 20.16 -19.81 5.80
CA SER A 234 21.16 -20.58 5.06
C SER A 234 22.51 -20.50 5.79
N THR A 235 23.11 -21.66 6.04
CA THR A 235 24.48 -21.72 6.54
C THR A 235 25.45 -21.66 5.36
N ILE A 236 26.66 -21.18 5.60
CA ILE A 236 27.75 -21.34 4.64
C ILE A 236 28.03 -22.84 4.58
N ASP A 237 27.89 -23.47 3.42
CA ASP A 237 28.17 -24.89 3.29
C ASP A 237 29.55 -25.22 3.83
N VAL A 238 29.61 -26.27 4.66
CA VAL A 238 30.88 -26.88 5.05
C VAL A 238 31.31 -27.73 3.88
N ASP A 239 32.39 -27.35 3.21
CA ASP A 239 33.03 -28.17 2.18
C ASP A 239 33.59 -29.44 2.84
N VAL A 240 32.92 -30.58 2.64
CA VAL A 240 33.34 -31.89 3.14
C VAL A 240 33.87 -32.70 1.97
N GLN A 241 35.18 -32.93 1.97
CA GLN A 241 35.85 -33.77 0.97
C GLN A 241 36.46 -35.00 1.66
N THR A 242 36.26 -36.17 1.06
CA THR A 242 36.83 -37.43 1.53
C THR A 242 37.85 -37.92 0.51
N PHE A 243 39.10 -38.05 0.93
CA PHE A 243 40.18 -38.57 0.10
C PHE A 243 40.44 -40.04 0.46
N ASN A 244 40.37 -40.94 -0.53
CA ASN A 244 40.67 -42.37 -0.38
C ASN A 244 42.09 -42.73 -0.85
N SER A 245 42.87 -41.73 -1.22
CA SER A 245 44.27 -41.77 -1.64
C SER A 245 44.89 -40.40 -1.40
N ASP A 246 46.21 -40.28 -1.54
CA ASP A 246 46.89 -38.99 -1.44
C ASP A 246 46.34 -38.00 -2.47
N ASP A 247 45.83 -36.88 -2.00
CA ASP A 247 45.27 -35.81 -2.82
C ASP A 247 45.28 -34.48 -2.03
N THR A 248 44.88 -33.38 -2.66
CA THR A 248 44.99 -32.03 -2.12
C THR A 248 43.63 -31.37 -1.93
N TRP A 249 43.43 -30.74 -0.77
CA TRP A 249 42.29 -29.88 -0.52
C TRP A 249 42.67 -28.40 -0.73
N THR A 250 41.90 -27.68 -1.56
CA THR A 250 42.10 -26.24 -1.77
C THR A 250 41.15 -25.44 -0.91
N LYS A 251 41.70 -24.55 -0.05
CA LYS A 251 40.91 -23.73 0.88
C LYS A 251 39.90 -22.84 0.14
N PRO A 252 38.58 -22.95 0.44
CA PRO A 252 37.58 -22.00 -0.04
C PRO A 252 37.85 -20.58 0.49
N ALA A 253 37.56 -19.57 -0.34
CA ALA A 253 37.90 -18.15 -0.09
C ALA A 253 37.47 -17.58 1.28
N ARG A 254 36.49 -18.21 1.95
CA ARG A 254 35.93 -17.76 3.23
C ARG A 254 35.98 -18.82 4.34
N ALA A 255 36.68 -19.94 4.14
CA ALA A 255 36.84 -20.95 5.18
C ALA A 255 37.61 -20.34 6.37
N LYS A 256 36.94 -20.26 7.53
CA LYS A 256 37.52 -19.74 8.78
C LYS A 256 38.14 -20.83 9.65
N SER A 257 37.71 -22.07 9.46
CA SER A 257 38.18 -23.25 10.18
C SER A 257 38.13 -24.47 9.25
N VAL A 258 39.05 -25.40 9.45
CA VAL A 258 39.05 -26.72 8.81
C VAL A 258 39.08 -27.77 9.92
N HIS A 259 38.25 -28.80 9.79
CA HIS A 259 38.29 -29.97 10.67
C HIS A 259 38.72 -31.16 9.82
N ILE A 260 39.84 -31.77 10.19
CA ILE A 260 40.40 -32.92 9.49
C ILE A 260 40.18 -34.15 10.37
N ILE A 261 39.52 -35.17 9.82
CA ILE A 261 39.36 -36.47 10.45
C ILE A 261 40.22 -37.47 9.67
N ILE A 262 41.20 -38.07 10.33
CA ILE A 262 42.06 -39.10 9.74
C ILE A 262 41.59 -40.46 10.29
N VAL A 263 41.14 -41.35 9.40
CA VAL A 263 40.79 -42.72 9.77
C VAL A 263 41.91 -43.63 9.27
N ALA A 264 42.81 -44.04 10.17
CA ALA A 264 43.85 -45.02 9.84
C ALA A 264 43.27 -46.44 9.98
N GLY A 265 43.34 -47.23 8.91
CA GLY A 265 43.09 -48.67 9.00
C GLY A 265 44.21 -49.33 9.80
N GLY A 266 43.90 -49.85 10.99
CA GLY A 266 44.87 -50.58 11.80
C GLY A 266 45.38 -51.80 11.04
N ALA A 267 46.68 -51.85 10.75
CA ALA A 267 47.32 -53.01 10.17
C ALA A 267 47.35 -54.14 11.22
N SER A 268 46.73 -55.28 10.90
CA SER A 268 46.91 -56.53 11.64
C SER A 268 48.33 -57.04 11.39
N GLY A 269 49.18 -56.99 12.42
CA GLY A 269 50.48 -57.67 12.45
C GLY A 269 50.35 -59.18 12.68
#